data_AF-A0A928GY59-F1
#
_entry.id   AF-A0A928GY59-F1
#
_cell.length_a   1.000
_cell.length_b   1.000
_cell.length_c   1.000
_cell.angle_alpha   90.00
_cell.angle_beta   90.00
_cell.angle_gamma   90.00
#
_symmetry.space_group_name_H-M   'P 1'
#
loop_
_entity.id
_entity.type
_entity.pdbx_description
1 polymer ?
#
loop_
_entity_poly.entity_id
_entity_poly.type
_entity_poly.pdbx_seq_one_letter_code
_entity_poly.pdbx_strand_id
1 'polypeptide(L)'
;MNFTQKMMMFAGLAVMVIASGCSADRNAMAKEYERLAALPPVQMNRCPSDRALDSLGVAISKHYNFAHKLMKEFVGATENRREYLGFMNEIEYLVKEEKMEEPAAMAKVVKEIQENDAKIKDPKEKVWPRVVEGINATNALDPVKKLRELAPVAAATLKAVADCQELANSFKGFDPSTIEKGLCAAKIIKQGVDASECLAFLTIQFQRTIKAKYYAK
;
A
#
# COMPACT_ATOMS: atom_id res chain seq x y z
N MET A 1 9.04 -21.20 -10.18
CA MET A 1 8.96 -19.74 -9.97
C MET A 1 9.18 -19.45 -8.48
N ASN A 2 10.25 -18.73 -8.13
CA ASN A 2 10.63 -18.49 -6.73
C ASN A 2 9.76 -17.39 -6.08
N PHE A 3 9.80 -17.28 -4.74
CA PHE A 3 8.99 -16.32 -3.97
C PHE A 3 9.21 -14.87 -4.43
N THR A 4 10.45 -14.53 -4.79
CA THR A 4 10.86 -13.22 -5.29
C THR A 4 10.22 -12.88 -6.66
N GLN A 5 10.15 -13.85 -7.58
CA GLN A 5 9.50 -13.69 -8.89
C GLN A 5 7.98 -13.53 -8.78
N LYS A 6 7.33 -14.25 -7.86
CA LYS A 6 5.90 -14.07 -7.57
C LYS A 6 5.62 -12.66 -7.04
N MET A 7 6.45 -12.17 -6.13
CA MET A 7 6.33 -10.83 -5.55
C MET A 7 6.61 -9.70 -6.55
N MET A 8 7.55 -9.88 -7.49
CA MET A 8 7.76 -8.92 -8.59
C MET A 8 6.57 -8.87 -9.56
N MET A 9 5.90 -10.00 -9.84
CA MET A 9 4.66 -9.99 -10.61
C MET A 9 3.50 -9.32 -9.85
N PHE A 10 3.39 -9.52 -8.53
CA PHE A 10 2.41 -8.80 -7.71
C PHE A 10 2.67 -7.30 -7.66
N ALA A 11 3.94 -6.88 -7.55
CA ALA A 11 4.32 -5.49 -7.69
C ALA A 11 3.99 -4.97 -9.09
N GLY A 12 4.22 -5.74 -10.16
CA GLY A 12 3.88 -5.36 -11.53
C GLY A 12 2.39 -5.22 -11.81
N LEU A 13 1.54 -6.07 -11.21
CA LEU A 13 0.08 -5.97 -11.35
C LEU A 13 -0.51 -4.87 -10.45
N ALA A 14 0.03 -4.70 -9.23
CA ALA A 14 -0.33 -3.60 -8.34
C ALA A 14 0.09 -2.23 -8.92
N VAL A 15 1.22 -2.18 -9.63
CA VAL A 15 1.66 -1.00 -10.38
C VAL A 15 0.67 -0.64 -11.48
N MET A 16 -0.02 -1.59 -12.13
CA MET A 16 -1.08 -1.27 -13.11
C MET A 16 -2.33 -0.65 -12.48
N VAL A 17 -2.67 -1.01 -11.23
CA VAL A 17 -3.79 -0.38 -10.50
C VAL A 17 -3.40 1.00 -9.95
N ILE A 18 -2.12 1.22 -9.65
CA ILE A 18 -1.57 2.50 -9.15
C ILE A 18 -1.10 3.44 -10.29
N ALA A 19 -1.11 2.98 -11.54
CA ALA A 19 -0.51 3.69 -12.68
C ALA A 19 -1.19 5.01 -13.08
N SER A 20 -2.30 5.41 -12.46
CA SER A 20 -2.92 6.73 -12.68
C SER A 20 -2.33 7.86 -11.80
N GLY A 21 -1.35 7.57 -10.93
CA GLY A 21 -0.83 8.52 -9.94
C GLY A 21 0.59 9.04 -10.15
N CYS A 22 1.29 8.71 -11.24
CA CYS A 22 2.64 9.20 -11.50
C CYS A 22 2.65 10.68 -11.88
N SER A 23 2.67 11.56 -10.88
CA SER A 23 3.19 12.92 -11.04
C SER A 23 4.29 13.19 -10.01
N ALA A 24 5.23 14.06 -10.37
CA ALA A 24 6.42 14.47 -9.62
C ALA A 24 6.12 15.24 -8.30
N ASP A 25 4.99 14.96 -7.67
CA ASP A 25 4.60 15.58 -6.41
C ASP A 25 5.30 14.86 -5.26
N ARG A 26 6.30 15.52 -4.65
CA ARG A 26 7.00 15.03 -3.44
C ARG A 26 6.02 14.72 -2.30
N ASN A 27 4.79 15.25 -2.35
CA ASN A 27 3.72 15.00 -1.38
C ASN A 27 2.75 13.87 -1.78
N ALA A 28 2.89 13.23 -2.95
CA ALA A 28 1.97 12.19 -3.41
C ALA A 28 1.91 11.00 -2.44
N MET A 29 3.06 10.55 -1.94
CA MET A 29 3.10 9.46 -0.96
C MET A 29 2.49 9.85 0.38
N ALA A 30 2.66 11.10 0.80
CA ALA A 30 2.04 11.60 2.03
C ALA A 30 0.51 11.68 1.89
N LYS A 31 0.01 12.18 0.75
CA LYS A 31 -1.42 12.20 0.43
C LYS A 31 -2.01 10.79 0.37
N GLU A 32 -1.30 9.86 -0.24
CA GLU A 32 -1.74 8.47 -0.34
C GLU A 32 -1.74 7.78 1.03
N TYR A 33 -0.70 8.00 1.83
CA TYR A 33 -0.65 7.54 3.22
C TYR A 33 -1.83 8.09 4.02
N GLU A 34 -2.12 9.39 3.94
CA GLU A 34 -3.22 10.02 4.66
C GLU A 34 -4.58 9.51 4.19
N ARG A 35 -4.78 9.36 2.87
CA ARG A 35 -5.99 8.80 2.28
C ARG A 35 -6.24 7.37 2.77
N LEU A 36 -5.23 6.51 2.69
CA LEU A 36 -5.31 5.12 3.11
C LEU A 36 -5.44 4.96 4.64
N ALA A 37 -4.81 5.85 5.42
CA ALA A 37 -4.95 5.88 6.87
C ALA A 37 -6.34 6.34 7.32
N ALA A 38 -7.01 7.16 6.54
CA ALA A 38 -8.37 7.65 6.81
C ALA A 38 -9.47 6.65 6.40
N LEU A 39 -9.13 5.54 5.73
CA LEU A 39 -10.10 4.52 5.35
C LEU A 39 -10.71 3.86 6.60
N PRO A 40 -12.05 3.86 6.75
CA PRO A 40 -12.69 3.25 7.92
C PRO A 40 -12.71 1.72 7.81
N PRO A 41 -12.78 0.97 8.92
CA PRO A 41 -13.09 -0.45 8.84
C PRO A 41 -14.46 -0.64 8.19
N VAL A 42 -14.59 -1.67 7.36
CA VAL A 42 -15.85 -1.92 6.65
C VAL A 42 -16.63 -3.04 7.32
N GLN A 43 -17.93 -2.79 7.54
CA GLN A 43 -18.89 -3.84 7.89
C GLN A 43 -19.08 -4.78 6.70
N MET A 44 -19.21 -6.07 6.96
CA MET A 44 -19.30 -7.11 5.93
C MET A 44 -20.36 -6.77 4.86
N ASN A 45 -19.91 -6.65 3.61
CA ASN A 45 -20.80 -6.43 2.47
C ASN A 45 -21.64 -7.69 2.24
N ARG A 46 -22.95 -7.57 2.48
CA ARG A 46 -23.95 -8.62 2.23
C ARG A 46 -24.76 -8.28 0.99
N CYS A 47 -24.98 -9.27 0.14
CA CYS A 47 -25.87 -9.17 -1.03
C CYS A 47 -26.87 -10.34 -0.98
N PRO A 48 -27.89 -10.31 -0.10
CA PRO A 48 -28.75 -11.46 0.15
C PRO A 48 -29.58 -11.88 -1.09
N SER A 49 -29.78 -10.96 -2.04
CA SER A 49 -30.46 -11.19 -3.31
C SER A 49 -29.63 -11.98 -4.34
N ASP A 50 -28.33 -12.22 -4.08
CA ASP A 50 -27.47 -13.02 -4.95
C ASP A 50 -26.35 -13.73 -4.18
N ARG A 51 -26.43 -15.07 -4.11
CA ARG A 51 -25.50 -15.89 -3.32
C ARG A 51 -24.03 -15.78 -3.78
N ALA A 52 -23.81 -15.56 -5.08
CA ALA A 52 -22.46 -15.40 -5.62
C ALA A 52 -21.88 -14.04 -5.22
N LEU A 53 -22.67 -12.96 -5.34
CA LEU A 53 -22.27 -11.65 -4.82
C LEU A 53 -22.07 -11.65 -3.31
N ASP A 54 -22.93 -12.31 -2.53
CA ASP A 54 -22.75 -12.39 -1.07
C ASP A 54 -21.43 -13.06 -0.71
N SER A 55 -21.10 -14.17 -1.38
CA SER A 55 -19.85 -14.90 -1.14
C SER A 55 -18.62 -14.05 -1.49
N LEU A 56 -18.66 -13.31 -2.61
CA LEU A 56 -17.59 -12.39 -3.00
C LEU A 56 -17.48 -11.20 -2.04
N GLY A 57 -18.62 -10.64 -1.59
CA GLY A 57 -18.67 -9.54 -0.63
C GLY A 57 -18.07 -9.92 0.72
N VAL A 58 -18.34 -11.13 1.21
CA VAL A 58 -17.72 -11.69 2.43
C VAL A 58 -16.21 -11.83 2.26
N ALA A 59 -15.75 -12.38 1.13
CA ALA A 59 -14.33 -12.57 0.85
C ALA A 59 -13.59 -11.22 0.78
N ILE A 60 -14.10 -10.26 0.01
CA ILE A 60 -13.51 -8.93 -0.12
C ILE A 60 -13.53 -8.18 1.21
N SER A 61 -14.60 -8.31 2.02
CA SER A 61 -14.64 -7.72 3.35
C SER A 61 -13.57 -8.26 4.29
N LYS A 62 -13.28 -9.56 4.20
CA LYS A 62 -12.20 -10.18 4.96
C LYS A 62 -10.83 -9.65 4.52
N HIS A 63 -10.59 -9.54 3.22
CA HIS A 63 -9.33 -9.03 2.69
C HIS A 63 -9.11 -7.55 3.03
N TYR A 64 -10.17 -6.74 2.89
CA TYR A 64 -10.15 -5.34 3.28
C TYR A 64 -9.79 -5.15 4.76
N ASN A 65 -10.47 -5.88 5.65
CA ASN A 65 -10.22 -5.74 7.09
C ASN A 65 -8.82 -6.24 7.49
N PHE A 66 -8.28 -7.22 6.77
CA PHE A 66 -6.87 -7.60 6.91
C PHE A 66 -5.93 -6.47 6.47
N ALA A 67 -6.16 -5.88 5.29
CA ALA A 67 -5.35 -4.78 4.77
C ALA A 67 -5.42 -3.55 5.68
N HIS A 68 -6.62 -3.17 6.12
CA HIS A 68 -6.86 -2.06 7.05
C HIS A 68 -6.18 -2.29 8.42
N LYS A 69 -6.21 -3.52 8.95
CA LYS A 69 -5.48 -3.84 10.19
C LYS A 69 -3.97 -3.62 10.02
N LEU A 70 -3.38 -4.12 8.93
CA LEU A 70 -1.96 -3.92 8.66
C LEU A 70 -1.62 -2.45 8.40
N MET A 71 -2.52 -1.72 7.74
CA MET A 71 -2.37 -0.27 7.54
C MET A 71 -2.36 0.47 8.89
N LYS A 72 -3.21 0.10 9.84
CA LYS A 72 -3.18 0.66 11.20
C LYS A 72 -1.88 0.36 11.95
N GLU A 73 -1.37 -0.87 11.84
CA GLU A 73 -0.07 -1.24 12.44
C GLU A 73 1.07 -0.40 11.82
N PHE A 74 1.05 -0.22 10.49
CA PHE A 74 2.02 0.62 9.79
C PHE A 74 1.92 2.08 10.22
N VAL A 75 0.71 2.66 10.22
CA VAL A 75 0.44 4.03 10.66
C VAL A 75 0.93 4.25 12.08
N GLY A 76 0.61 3.34 13.01
CA GLY A 76 1.07 3.43 14.40
C GLY A 76 2.60 3.39 14.54
N ALA A 77 3.30 2.68 13.65
CA ALA A 77 4.76 2.66 13.62
C ALA A 77 5.37 3.96 13.04
N THR A 78 4.65 4.67 12.16
CA THR A 78 5.19 5.80 11.38
C THR A 78 4.58 7.17 11.70
N GLU A 79 3.52 7.26 12.50
CA GLU A 79 2.76 8.51 12.72
C GLU A 79 3.62 9.67 13.23
N ASN A 80 4.56 9.39 14.15
CA ASN A 80 5.50 10.36 14.70
C ASN A 80 6.84 10.40 13.96
N ARG A 81 6.94 9.73 12.81
CA ARG A 81 8.19 9.45 12.08
C ARG A 81 7.97 9.63 10.57
N ARG A 82 7.19 10.64 10.16
CA ARG A 82 6.78 10.83 8.76
C ARG A 82 7.95 11.18 7.83
N GLU A 83 9.05 11.71 8.36
CA GLU A 83 10.27 12.00 7.61
C GLU A 83 10.84 10.75 6.94
N TYR A 84 10.64 9.57 7.54
CA TYR A 84 10.98 8.31 6.93
C TYR A 84 10.25 8.07 5.59
N LEU A 85 8.97 8.45 5.49
CA LEU A 85 8.22 8.33 4.24
C LEU A 85 8.76 9.29 3.18
N GLY A 86 9.11 10.52 3.58
CA GLY A 86 9.76 11.51 2.71
C GLY A 86 11.10 11.01 2.17
N PHE A 87 11.94 10.49 3.05
CA PHE A 87 13.21 9.84 2.71
C PHE A 87 13.03 8.73 1.66
N MET A 88 12.07 7.83 1.89
CA MET A 88 11.78 6.73 0.97
C MET A 88 11.22 7.17 -0.38
N ASN A 89 10.52 8.30 -0.41
CA ASN A 89 9.99 8.88 -1.65
C ASN A 89 11.11 9.50 -2.49
N GLU A 90 12.04 10.20 -1.84
CA GLU A 90 13.17 10.85 -2.52
C GLU A 90 14.09 9.83 -3.18
N ILE A 91 14.39 8.71 -2.50
CA ILE A 91 15.14 7.61 -3.10
C ILE A 91 14.45 7.05 -4.33
N GLU A 92 13.14 6.86 -4.27
CA GLU A 92 12.38 6.34 -5.41
C GLU A 92 12.40 7.31 -6.59
N TYR A 93 12.26 8.60 -6.34
CA TYR A 93 12.36 9.62 -7.38
C TYR A 93 13.72 9.55 -8.09
N LEU A 94 14.82 9.49 -7.33
CA LEU A 94 16.16 9.36 -7.90
C LEU A 94 16.31 8.08 -8.73
N VAL A 95 15.75 6.96 -8.27
CA VAL A 95 15.83 5.68 -8.99
C VAL A 95 14.98 5.68 -10.27
N LYS A 96 13.75 6.17 -10.20
CA LYS A 96 12.79 6.08 -11.30
C LYS A 96 12.94 7.20 -12.31
N GLU A 97 13.09 8.43 -11.84
CA GLU A 97 13.09 9.63 -12.69
C GLU A 97 14.52 9.99 -13.08
N GLU A 98 15.46 9.99 -12.12
CA GLU A 98 16.88 10.28 -12.42
C GLU A 98 17.68 9.05 -12.87
N LYS A 99 17.03 7.87 -12.97
CA LYS A 99 17.63 6.60 -13.40
C LYS A 99 18.90 6.23 -12.61
N MET A 100 18.94 6.61 -11.34
CA MET A 100 20.06 6.35 -10.46
C MET A 100 19.98 4.91 -9.91
N GLU A 101 21.13 4.26 -9.77
CA GLU A 101 21.18 2.98 -9.06
C GLU A 101 20.75 3.17 -7.60
N GLU A 102 19.91 2.26 -7.09
CA GLU A 102 19.28 2.39 -5.77
C GLU A 102 20.30 2.60 -4.62
N PRO A 103 21.45 1.90 -4.57
CA PRO A 103 22.48 2.20 -3.57
C PRO A 103 23.06 3.61 -3.66
N ALA A 104 23.20 4.16 -4.87
CA ALA A 104 23.72 5.51 -5.10
C ALA A 104 22.67 6.56 -4.72
N ALA A 105 21.41 6.35 -5.07
CA ALA A 105 20.29 7.19 -4.67
C ALA A 105 20.18 7.28 -3.14
N MET A 106 20.24 6.13 -2.47
CA MET A 106 20.24 6.05 -1.01
C MET A 106 21.41 6.83 -0.40
N ALA A 107 22.64 6.60 -0.87
CA ALA A 107 23.82 7.28 -0.35
C ALA A 107 23.75 8.81 -0.55
N LYS A 108 23.23 9.27 -1.70
CA LYS A 108 23.02 10.69 -2.00
C LYS A 108 22.05 11.33 -1.00
N VAL A 109 20.86 10.74 -0.81
CA VAL A 109 19.85 11.29 0.11
C VAL A 109 20.34 11.29 1.56
N VAL A 110 20.98 10.21 2.01
CA VAL A 110 21.56 10.15 3.37
C VAL A 110 22.58 11.27 3.57
N LYS A 111 23.50 11.47 2.61
CA LYS A 111 24.52 12.50 2.68
C LYS A 111 23.91 13.90 2.73
N GLU A 112 22.94 14.20 1.87
CA GLU A 112 22.25 15.49 1.82
C GLU A 112 21.53 15.80 3.15
N ILE A 113 20.85 14.83 3.74
CA ILE A 113 20.21 14.99 5.05
C ILE A 113 21.25 15.25 6.15
N GLN A 114 22.33 14.46 6.20
CA GLN A 114 23.37 14.60 7.22
C GLN A 114 24.12 15.93 7.13
N GLU A 115 24.40 16.42 5.92
CA GLU A 115 25.02 17.74 5.69
C GLU A 115 24.11 18.90 6.14
N ASN A 116 22.80 18.75 6.00
CA ASN A 116 21.83 19.71 6.50
C ASN A 116 21.71 19.64 8.03
N ASP A 117 21.63 18.45 8.60
CA ASP A 117 21.59 18.23 10.06
C ASP A 117 22.84 18.75 10.78
N ALA A 118 24.00 18.76 10.11
CA ALA A 118 25.24 19.32 10.66
C ALA A 118 25.15 20.84 10.90
N LYS A 119 24.27 21.55 10.20
CA LYS A 119 24.03 23.00 10.36
C LYS A 119 23.02 23.30 11.46
N ILE A 120 22.26 22.31 11.92
CA ILE A 120 21.19 22.44 12.90
C ILE A 120 21.79 22.32 14.32
N LYS A 121 21.54 23.35 15.15
CA LYS A 121 22.01 23.39 16.54
C LYS A 121 21.17 22.55 17.49
N ASP A 122 19.84 22.58 17.36
CA ASP A 122 18.94 21.79 18.21
C ASP A 122 18.88 20.33 17.71
N PRO A 123 19.31 19.34 18.50
CA PRO A 123 19.20 17.92 18.14
C PRO A 123 17.77 17.49 17.81
N LYS A 124 16.75 18.14 18.38
CA LYS A 124 15.33 17.82 18.14
C LYS A 124 14.84 18.28 16.77
N GLU A 125 15.55 19.17 16.10
CA GLU A 125 15.21 19.63 14.75
C GLU A 125 15.84 18.75 13.66
N LYS A 126 16.85 17.95 14.01
CA LYS A 126 17.56 17.06 13.09
C LYS A 126 16.65 15.98 12.49
N VAL A 127 16.77 15.77 11.19
CA VAL A 127 15.91 14.90 10.39
C VAL A 127 16.41 13.45 10.41
N TRP A 128 17.73 13.22 10.31
CA TRP A 128 18.30 11.88 10.20
C TRP A 128 17.93 10.95 11.38
N PRO A 129 17.99 11.39 12.65
CA PRO A 129 17.56 10.56 13.77
C PRO A 129 16.09 10.11 13.64
N ARG A 130 15.19 10.99 13.19
CA ARG A 130 13.77 10.69 12.97
C ARG A 130 13.56 9.71 11.82
N VAL A 131 14.34 9.82 10.75
CA VAL A 131 14.35 8.85 9.64
C VAL A 131 14.79 7.47 10.14
N VAL A 132 15.90 7.38 10.87
CA VAL A 132 16.42 6.12 11.45
C VAL A 132 15.39 5.50 12.39
N GLU A 133 14.77 6.32 13.24
CA GLU A 133 13.66 5.90 14.07
C GLU A 133 12.50 5.30 13.25
N GLY A 134 12.10 5.93 12.15
CA GLY A 134 11.04 5.42 11.27
C GLY A 134 11.41 4.08 10.62
N ILE A 135 12.66 3.93 10.17
CA ILE A 135 13.18 2.65 9.64
C ILE A 135 13.10 1.57 10.72
N ASN A 136 13.54 1.87 11.94
CA ASN A 136 13.56 0.91 13.04
C ASN A 136 12.16 0.50 13.49
N ALA A 137 11.22 1.45 13.60
CA ALA A 137 9.83 1.15 13.95
C ALA A 137 9.16 0.27 12.89
N THR A 138 9.35 0.60 11.61
CA THR A 138 8.79 -0.21 10.52
C THR A 138 9.45 -1.59 10.44
N ASN A 139 10.75 -1.68 10.71
CA ASN A 139 11.47 -2.95 10.75
C ASN A 139 11.03 -3.84 11.94
N ALA A 140 10.60 -3.25 13.05
CA ALA A 140 10.04 -3.96 14.20
C ALA A 140 8.69 -4.66 13.88
N LEU A 141 8.00 -4.26 12.80
CA LEU A 141 6.80 -4.94 12.30
C LEU A 141 7.11 -6.27 11.60
N ASP A 142 8.39 -6.65 11.46
CA ASP A 142 8.88 -7.79 10.68
C ASP A 142 8.39 -7.75 9.21
N PRO A 143 8.94 -6.82 8.39
CA PRO A 143 8.56 -6.66 6.99
C PRO A 143 8.60 -7.94 6.17
N VAL A 144 9.54 -8.86 6.45
CA VAL A 144 9.67 -10.13 5.73
C VAL A 144 8.48 -11.03 6.02
N LYS A 145 8.08 -11.14 7.28
CA LYS A 145 6.86 -11.87 7.67
C LYS A 145 5.61 -11.20 7.09
N LYS A 146 5.48 -9.88 7.21
CA LYS A 146 4.33 -9.13 6.69
C LYS A 146 4.14 -9.32 5.19
N LEU A 147 5.22 -9.28 4.41
CA LEU A 147 5.18 -9.55 2.97
C LEU A 147 4.71 -10.98 2.63
N ARG A 148 5.09 -11.98 3.43
CA ARG A 148 4.59 -13.36 3.26
C ARG A 148 3.10 -13.46 3.53
N GLU A 149 2.58 -12.71 4.51
CA GLU A 149 1.15 -12.64 4.83
C GLU A 149 0.35 -11.87 3.75
N LEU A 150 0.91 -10.79 3.21
CA LEU A 150 0.27 -9.94 2.19
C LEU A 150 0.10 -10.65 0.83
N ALA A 151 1.11 -11.39 0.37
CA ALA A 151 1.13 -11.99 -0.97
C ALA A 151 -0.11 -12.85 -1.31
N PRO A 152 -0.53 -13.84 -0.49
CA PRO A 152 -1.73 -14.63 -0.80
C PRO A 152 -3.02 -13.80 -0.74
N VAL A 153 -3.08 -12.79 0.13
CA VAL A 153 -4.26 -11.92 0.26
C VAL A 153 -4.39 -10.98 -0.95
N ALA A 154 -3.29 -10.43 -1.44
CA ALA A 154 -3.28 -9.60 -2.66
C ALA A 154 -3.78 -10.39 -3.87
N ALA A 155 -3.32 -11.63 -4.05
CA ALA A 155 -3.80 -12.53 -5.10
C ALA A 155 -5.31 -12.80 -5.00
N ALA A 156 -5.77 -13.12 -3.79
CA ALA A 156 -7.16 -13.45 -3.55
C ALA A 156 -8.08 -12.22 -3.73
N THR A 157 -7.64 -11.03 -3.35
CA THR A 157 -8.39 -9.78 -3.56
C THR A 157 -8.54 -9.47 -5.03
N LEU A 158 -7.46 -9.49 -5.80
CA LEU A 158 -7.50 -9.22 -7.25
C LEU A 158 -8.43 -10.20 -7.97
N LYS A 159 -8.33 -11.50 -7.63
CA LYS A 159 -9.22 -12.52 -8.19
C LYS A 159 -10.68 -12.23 -7.83
N ALA A 160 -10.99 -11.94 -6.56
CA ALA A 160 -12.36 -11.69 -6.13
C ALA A 160 -12.96 -10.43 -6.78
N VAL A 161 -12.15 -9.39 -7.02
CA VAL A 161 -12.58 -8.19 -7.76
C VAL A 161 -12.90 -8.54 -9.21
N ALA A 162 -12.03 -9.30 -9.87
CA ALA A 162 -12.24 -9.75 -11.25
C ALA A 162 -13.50 -10.63 -11.38
N ASP A 163 -13.66 -11.61 -10.50
CA ASP A 163 -14.85 -12.48 -10.44
C ASP A 163 -16.12 -11.64 -10.22
N CYS A 164 -16.07 -10.61 -9.38
CA CYS A 164 -17.21 -9.72 -9.13
C CYS A 164 -17.54 -8.84 -10.35
N GLN A 165 -16.53 -8.36 -11.08
CA GLN A 165 -16.72 -7.61 -12.32
C GLN A 165 -17.32 -8.48 -13.43
N GLU A 166 -16.84 -9.72 -13.58
CA GLU A 166 -17.40 -10.67 -14.52
C GLU A 166 -18.87 -10.98 -14.21
N LEU A 167 -19.19 -11.22 -12.93
CA LEU A 167 -20.55 -11.44 -12.48
C LEU A 167 -21.44 -10.21 -12.75
N ALA A 168 -20.96 -9.00 -12.45
CA ALA A 168 -21.69 -7.76 -12.72
C ALA A 168 -22.01 -7.59 -14.22
N ASN A 169 -21.07 -7.94 -15.10
CA ASN A 169 -21.24 -7.87 -16.56
C ASN A 169 -22.23 -8.91 -17.11
N SER A 170 -22.48 -9.98 -16.36
CA SER A 170 -23.44 -11.03 -16.72
C SER A 170 -24.90 -10.62 -16.51
N PHE A 171 -25.16 -9.62 -15.67
CA PHE A 171 -26.51 -9.15 -15.38
C PHE A 171 -27.16 -8.53 -16.63
N LYS A 172 -28.41 -8.92 -16.92
CA LYS A 172 -29.18 -8.45 -18.08
C LYS A 172 -30.54 -7.92 -17.63
N GLY A 173 -30.96 -6.81 -18.23
CA GLY A 173 -32.24 -6.16 -17.93
C GLY A 173 -32.10 -4.90 -17.08
N PHE A 174 -33.23 -4.28 -16.79
CA PHE A 174 -33.34 -3.02 -16.02
C PHE A 174 -34.43 -3.11 -14.94
N ASP A 175 -34.79 -4.32 -14.52
CA ASP A 175 -35.73 -4.52 -13.41
C ASP A 175 -35.08 -4.15 -12.06
N PRO A 176 -35.89 -3.84 -11.03
CA PRO A 176 -35.36 -3.43 -9.72
C PRO A 176 -34.36 -4.40 -9.09
N SER A 177 -34.53 -5.72 -9.27
CA SER A 177 -33.62 -6.73 -8.72
C SER A 177 -32.27 -6.69 -9.45
N THR A 178 -32.28 -6.57 -10.77
CA THR A 178 -31.04 -6.42 -11.56
C THR A 178 -30.28 -5.14 -11.18
N ILE A 179 -30.98 -4.03 -10.96
CA ILE A 179 -30.37 -2.78 -10.48
C ILE A 179 -29.76 -2.96 -9.09
N GLU A 180 -30.47 -3.60 -8.16
CA GLU A 180 -29.97 -3.86 -6.80
C GLU A 180 -28.69 -4.70 -6.83
N LYS A 181 -28.65 -5.76 -7.64
CA LYS A 181 -27.44 -6.59 -7.81
C LYS A 181 -26.28 -5.79 -8.39
N GLY A 182 -26.52 -4.95 -9.40
CA GLY A 182 -25.51 -4.07 -9.97
C GLY A 182 -24.93 -3.08 -8.93
N LEU A 183 -25.78 -2.48 -8.11
CA LEU A 183 -25.34 -1.60 -7.02
C LEU A 183 -24.56 -2.36 -5.95
N CYS A 184 -24.96 -3.59 -5.62
CA CYS A 184 -24.25 -4.43 -4.67
C CYS A 184 -22.85 -4.81 -5.19
N ALA A 185 -22.76 -5.21 -6.46
CA ALA A 185 -21.49 -5.50 -7.12
C ALA A 185 -20.57 -4.26 -7.15
N ALA A 186 -21.09 -3.08 -7.46
CA ALA A 186 -20.31 -1.83 -7.46
C ALA A 186 -19.69 -1.53 -6.08
N LYS A 187 -20.45 -1.74 -4.99
CA LYS A 187 -19.93 -1.59 -3.61
C LYS A 187 -18.82 -2.59 -3.29
N ILE A 188 -19.02 -3.85 -3.66
CA ILE A 188 -18.02 -4.92 -3.47
C ILE A 188 -16.75 -4.60 -4.23
N ILE A 189 -16.86 -4.22 -5.51
CA ILE A 189 -15.73 -3.87 -6.37
C ILE A 189 -14.96 -2.69 -5.77
N LYS A 190 -15.65 -1.61 -5.38
CA LYS A 190 -15.01 -0.45 -4.76
C LYS A 190 -14.20 -0.84 -3.52
N GLN A 191 -14.79 -1.65 -2.62
CA GLN A 191 -14.08 -2.11 -1.43
C GLN A 191 -12.86 -2.98 -1.80
N GLY A 192 -12.96 -3.82 -2.83
CA GLY A 192 -11.85 -4.63 -3.30
C GLY A 192 -10.72 -3.79 -3.92
N VAL A 193 -11.06 -2.68 -4.58
CA VAL A 193 -10.08 -1.68 -5.05
C VAL A 193 -9.38 -1.03 -3.86
N ASP A 194 -10.13 -0.49 -2.90
CA ASP A 194 -9.55 0.13 -1.69
C ASP A 194 -8.62 -0.86 -0.94
N ALA A 195 -9.03 -2.13 -0.83
CA ALA A 195 -8.20 -3.18 -0.24
C ALA A 195 -6.91 -3.42 -1.05
N SER A 196 -7.00 -3.45 -2.38
CA SER A 196 -5.85 -3.64 -3.26
C SER A 196 -4.84 -2.51 -3.16
N GLU A 197 -5.32 -1.26 -3.04
CA GLU A 197 -4.47 -0.08 -2.84
C GLU A 197 -3.73 -0.14 -1.50
N CYS A 198 -4.41 -0.48 -0.40
CA CYS A 198 -3.76 -0.71 0.89
C CYS A 198 -2.68 -1.81 0.81
N LEU A 199 -3.01 -2.95 0.22
CA LEU A 199 -2.09 -4.10 0.11
C LEU A 199 -0.85 -3.74 -0.73
N ALA A 200 -1.04 -2.99 -1.81
CA ALA A 200 0.04 -2.54 -2.67
C ALA A 200 0.94 -1.53 -1.98
N PHE A 201 0.35 -0.52 -1.33
CA PHE A 201 1.09 0.46 -0.53
C PHE A 201 1.95 -0.22 0.53
N LEU A 202 1.36 -1.10 1.35
CA LEU A 202 2.07 -1.84 2.40
C LEU A 202 3.19 -2.72 1.83
N THR A 203 2.94 -3.40 0.71
CA THR A 203 3.96 -4.21 0.03
C THR A 203 5.17 -3.37 -0.35
N ILE A 204 4.94 -2.21 -0.96
CA ILE A 204 6.00 -1.27 -1.35
C ILE A 204 6.77 -0.78 -0.12
N GLN A 205 6.06 -0.34 0.94
CA GLN A 205 6.72 0.20 2.14
C GLN A 205 7.56 -0.85 2.87
N PHE A 206 7.06 -2.08 3.01
CA PHE A 206 7.83 -3.16 3.63
C PHE A 206 9.05 -3.56 2.81
N GLN A 207 8.95 -3.62 1.48
CA GLN A 207 10.10 -3.86 0.60
C GLN A 207 11.16 -2.76 0.75
N ARG A 208 10.76 -1.49 0.81
CA ARG A 208 11.68 -0.36 1.04
C ARG A 208 12.37 -0.45 2.38
N THR A 209 11.61 -0.73 3.44
CA THR A 209 12.14 -0.90 4.81
C THR A 209 13.27 -1.93 4.85
N ILE A 210 13.08 -3.08 4.19
CA ILE A 210 14.08 -4.16 4.14
C ILE A 210 15.40 -3.69 3.53
N LYS A 211 15.36 -2.75 2.58
CA LYS A 211 16.54 -2.20 1.92
C LYS A 211 17.17 -1.08 2.75
N ALA A 212 16.39 -0.14 3.28
CA ALA A 212 16.94 0.97 4.04
C ALA A 212 17.57 0.57 5.37
N LYS A 213 17.20 -0.57 5.97
CA LYS A 213 17.82 -1.05 7.21
C LYS A 213 19.35 -1.18 7.12
N TYR A 214 19.91 -1.40 5.93
CA TYR A 214 21.36 -1.50 5.73
C TYR A 214 22.08 -0.15 5.84
N TYR A 215 21.32 0.95 5.77
CA TYR A 215 21.79 2.32 5.79
C TYR A 215 21.41 3.07 7.08
N ALA A 216 20.54 2.48 7.90
CA ALA A 216 20.18 2.98 9.23
C ALA A 216 21.24 2.59 10.29
N LYS A 217 22.50 2.99 10.06
CA LYS A 217 23.62 2.79 10.98
C LYS A 217 24.08 4.11 11.59
#